data_AF-A0A078SS59-F1
#
_entry.id   AF-A0A078SS59-F1
#
_cell.length_a   1.000
_cell.length_b   1.000
_cell.length_c   1.000
_cell.angle_alpha   90.00
_cell.angle_beta   90.00
_cell.angle_gamma   90.00
#
_symmetry.space_group_name_H-M   'P 1'
#
loop_
_entity.id
_entity.type
_entity.pdbx_description
1 polymer ?
#
loop_
_entity_poly.entity_id
_entity_poly.type
_entity_poly.pdbx_seq_one_letter_code
_entity_poly.pdbx_strand_id
1 'polypeptide(L)'
;MRRVYIYSLLLFAICFAGCEHKLDSYPPHLYRYYLAFIDKSGNDLLADVPFEINSERDSVLLRGTYTFEFIKSTEDDYFDTKSLILGKVSGYQSLRIDVCMEDWYGHKKPEVLTHKLACKHIFGDEKVHTIVSYWKFDTDYREAELIRLTIDDVESPILEGFDKFYPQALVSLDK
;
A
#
# COMPACT_ATOMS: atom_id res chain seq x y z
N MET A 1 -0.51 65.75 3.16
CA MET A 1 -1.45 64.64 3.41
C MET A 1 -1.58 63.62 2.27
N ARG A 2 -1.44 64.00 0.98
CA ARG A 2 -1.67 63.08 -0.17
C ARG A 2 -0.61 61.98 -0.40
N ARG A 3 0.62 62.15 0.11
CA ARG A 3 1.72 61.17 -0.04
C ARG A 3 1.67 59.99 0.95
N VAL A 4 1.11 60.19 2.14
CA VAL A 4 1.03 59.15 3.20
C VAL A 4 0.03 58.05 2.80
N TYR A 5 -1.07 58.42 2.13
CA TYR A 5 -2.05 57.47 1.62
C TYR A 5 -1.51 56.54 0.52
N ILE A 6 -0.53 57.00 -0.28
CA ILE A 6 0.04 56.20 -1.37
C ILE A 6 0.93 55.08 -0.81
N TYR A 7 1.74 55.38 0.21
CA TYR A 7 2.54 54.35 0.89
C TYR A 7 1.69 53.35 1.67
N SER A 8 0.56 53.80 2.24
CA SER A 8 -0.40 52.93 2.90
C SER A 8 -1.13 52.00 1.93
N LEU A 9 -1.46 52.45 0.71
CA LEU A 9 -2.08 51.62 -0.32
C LEU A 9 -1.10 50.57 -0.88
N LEU A 10 0.16 50.93 -1.06
CA LEU A 10 1.21 50.01 -1.52
C LEU A 10 1.52 48.92 -0.49
N LEU A 11 1.53 49.25 0.81
CA LEU A 11 1.66 48.24 1.87
C LEU A 11 0.46 47.28 1.91
N PHE A 12 -0.76 47.78 1.67
CA PHE A 12 -1.96 46.96 1.65
C PHE A 12 -1.97 45.97 0.47
N ALA A 13 -1.45 46.37 -0.70
CA ALA A 13 -1.33 45.49 -1.87
C ALA A 13 -0.33 44.33 -1.67
N ILE A 14 0.75 44.54 -0.89
CA ILE A 14 1.74 43.49 -0.57
C ILE A 14 1.12 42.42 0.34
N CYS A 15 0.12 42.77 1.17
CA CYS A 15 -0.60 41.81 2.01
C CYS A 15 -1.51 40.86 1.22
N PHE A 16 -1.94 41.19 0.00
CA PHE A 16 -2.79 40.32 -0.83
C PHE A 16 -2.03 39.58 -1.94
N ALA A 17 -0.78 39.95 -2.22
CA ALA A 17 0.08 39.21 -3.16
C ALA A 17 0.77 37.98 -2.51
N GLY A 18 0.60 37.79 -1.20
CA GLY A 18 1.22 36.73 -0.40
C GLY A 18 0.24 35.62 0.00
N CYS A 19 -0.52 35.10 -0.96
CA CYS A 19 -1.06 33.74 -0.86
C CYS A 19 -0.74 33.08 -2.19
N GLU A 20 0.52 32.65 -2.37
CA GLU A 20 0.73 31.44 -3.15
C GLU A 20 -0.23 30.43 -2.55
N HIS A 21 -1.23 30.02 -3.34
CA HIS A 21 -2.05 28.87 -3.03
C HIS A 21 -1.07 27.79 -2.62
N LYS A 22 -1.05 27.45 -1.33
CA LYS A 22 -0.51 26.16 -0.91
C LYS A 22 -1.26 25.18 -1.81
N LEU A 23 -0.54 24.56 -2.75
CA LEU A 23 -1.04 23.37 -3.43
C LEU A 23 -1.69 22.54 -2.35
N ASP A 24 -3.00 22.31 -2.47
CA ASP A 24 -3.74 21.50 -1.52
C ASP A 24 -2.94 20.19 -1.39
N SER A 25 -2.30 19.98 -0.24
CA SER A 25 -1.51 18.77 -0.02
C SER A 25 -2.52 17.67 0.23
N TYR A 26 -2.78 16.88 -0.80
CA TYR A 26 -3.63 15.71 -0.68
C TYR A 26 -2.84 14.63 0.07
N PRO A 27 -3.45 13.96 1.07
CA PRO A 27 -2.79 12.86 1.74
C PRO A 27 -2.50 11.76 0.70
N PRO A 28 -1.35 11.06 0.80
CA PRO A 28 -1.04 9.98 -0.12
C PRO A 28 -2.11 8.89 -0.05
N HIS A 29 -2.40 8.29 -1.19
CA HIS A 29 -3.31 7.16 -1.26
C HIS A 29 -2.60 5.89 -0.82
N LEU A 30 -3.24 5.09 0.04
CA LEU A 30 -2.67 3.88 0.60
C LEU A 30 -3.41 2.65 0.09
N TYR A 31 -2.70 1.82 -0.68
CA TYR A 31 -3.10 0.45 -0.97
C TYR A 31 -2.59 -0.44 0.14
N ARG A 32 -3.50 -0.95 0.98
CA ARG A 32 -3.18 -1.86 2.08
C ARG A 32 -4.00 -3.13 1.99
N TYR A 33 -3.31 -4.27 2.06
CA TYR A 33 -3.96 -5.57 2.14
C TYR A 33 -3.07 -6.57 2.89
N TYR A 34 -3.69 -7.65 3.33
CA TYR A 34 -3.05 -8.74 4.06
C TYR A 34 -3.12 -10.04 3.26
N LEU A 35 -2.07 -10.85 3.39
CA LEU A 35 -2.01 -12.20 2.84
C LEU A 35 -1.81 -13.18 3.99
N ALA A 36 -2.78 -14.07 4.18
CA ALA A 36 -2.60 -15.28 4.98
C ALA A 36 -2.18 -16.40 4.05
N PHE A 37 -1.14 -17.16 4.40
CA PHE A 37 -0.69 -18.30 3.61
C PHE A 37 -0.99 -19.59 4.37
N ILE A 38 -1.67 -20.53 3.73
CA ILE A 38 -1.99 -21.84 4.30
C ILE A 38 -1.55 -22.97 3.38
N ASP A 39 -1.20 -24.11 3.97
CA ASP A 39 -1.01 -25.36 3.22
C ASP A 39 -2.34 -26.05 2.90
N LYS A 40 -2.31 -27.20 2.22
CA LYS A 40 -3.52 -27.98 1.89
C LYS A 40 -4.28 -28.50 3.10
N SER A 41 -3.63 -28.58 4.25
CA SER A 41 -4.22 -29.01 5.52
C SER A 41 -4.81 -27.83 6.32
N GLY A 42 -4.63 -26.59 5.83
CA GLY A 42 -5.08 -25.37 6.49
C GLY A 42 -4.12 -24.85 7.56
N ASN A 43 -2.89 -25.35 7.63
CA ASN A 43 -1.89 -24.85 8.58
C ASN A 43 -1.33 -23.52 8.09
N ASP A 44 -1.14 -22.59 9.03
CA ASP A 44 -0.56 -21.27 8.78
C ASP A 44 0.94 -21.35 8.45
N LEU A 45 1.30 -20.95 7.23
CA LEU A 45 2.67 -20.99 6.71
C LEU A 45 3.54 -19.80 7.16
N LEU A 46 2.96 -18.82 7.86
CA LEU A 46 3.68 -17.68 8.44
C LEU A 46 3.92 -17.85 9.95
N ALA A 47 3.38 -18.88 10.59
CA ALA A 47 3.45 -19.05 12.05
C ALA A 47 4.89 -19.02 12.62
N ASP A 48 5.85 -19.60 11.90
CA ASP A 48 7.26 -19.72 12.32
C ASP A 48 8.21 -18.94 11.40
N VAL A 49 7.70 -17.96 10.65
CA VAL A 49 8.52 -17.19 9.71
C VAL A 49 9.54 -16.31 10.48
N PRO A 50 10.83 -16.31 10.08
CA PRO A 50 11.81 -15.43 10.70
C PRO A 50 11.44 -13.97 10.52
N PHE A 51 11.50 -13.20 11.61
CA PHE A 51 11.19 -11.77 11.61
C PHE A 51 12.19 -10.97 12.44
N GLU A 52 12.22 -9.66 12.20
CA GLU A 52 12.92 -8.67 13.01
C GLU A 52 11.95 -7.55 13.41
N ILE A 53 12.31 -6.77 14.43
CA ILE A 53 11.54 -5.58 14.82
C ILE A 53 12.21 -4.35 14.21
N ASN A 54 11.48 -3.58 13.42
CA ASN A 54 11.99 -2.36 12.81
C ASN A 54 11.99 -1.17 13.81
N SER A 55 12.47 0.00 13.37
CA SER A 55 12.48 1.22 14.18
C SER A 55 11.08 1.75 14.55
N GLU A 56 10.06 1.39 13.77
CA GLU A 56 8.64 1.71 14.01
C GLU A 56 7.99 0.72 15.00
N ARG A 57 8.74 -0.27 15.50
CA ARG A 57 8.27 -1.38 16.36
C ARG A 57 7.31 -2.36 15.66
N ASP A 58 7.30 -2.38 14.33
CA ASP A 58 6.59 -3.41 13.57
C ASP A 58 7.46 -4.67 13.49
N SER A 59 6.81 -5.83 13.58
CA SER A 59 7.40 -7.10 13.16
C SER A 59 7.46 -7.12 11.64
N VAL A 60 8.64 -7.23 11.06
CA VAL A 60 8.86 -7.30 9.61
C VAL A 60 9.55 -8.60 9.25
N LEU A 61 9.29 -9.13 8.05
CA LEU A 61 10.02 -10.30 7.54
C LEU A 61 11.53 -10.04 7.62
N LEU A 62 12.28 -11.03 8.11
CA LEU A 62 13.72 -10.92 8.31
C LEU A 62 14.43 -10.63 6.99
N ARG A 63 15.22 -9.55 6.94
CA ARG A 63 15.98 -9.17 5.74
C ARG A 63 16.92 -10.30 5.30
N GLY A 64 17.04 -10.49 3.99
CA GLY A 64 17.86 -11.56 3.40
C GLY A 64 17.17 -12.93 3.33
N THR A 65 15.98 -13.10 3.91
CA THR A 65 15.17 -14.34 3.78
C THR A 65 14.15 -14.28 2.63
N TYR A 66 14.01 -13.11 2.00
CA TYR A 66 13.11 -12.87 0.88
C TYR A 66 13.67 -11.80 -0.07
N THR A 67 13.14 -11.77 -1.29
CA THR A 67 13.24 -10.61 -2.18
C THR A 67 11.84 -10.10 -2.46
N PHE A 68 11.62 -8.79 -2.36
CA PHE A 68 10.35 -8.15 -2.65
C PHE A 68 10.56 -6.95 -3.57
N GLU A 69 9.77 -6.88 -4.63
CA GLU A 69 9.83 -5.81 -5.62
C GLU A 69 8.40 -5.38 -5.97
N PHE A 70 8.12 -4.08 -5.91
CA PHE A 70 6.92 -3.49 -6.48
C PHE A 70 7.19 -3.07 -7.92
N ILE A 71 6.33 -3.49 -8.84
CA ILE A 71 6.41 -3.12 -10.25
C ILE A 71 5.52 -1.90 -10.46
N LYS A 72 6.15 -0.74 -10.68
CA LYS A 72 5.44 0.51 -10.96
C LYS A 72 4.50 0.35 -12.15
N SER A 73 3.27 0.82 -12.00
CA SER A 73 2.28 0.82 -13.08
C SER A 73 2.51 1.94 -14.10
N THR A 74 3.19 3.01 -13.68
CA THR A 74 3.44 4.26 -14.42
C THR A 74 4.78 4.84 -13.98
N GLU A 75 5.55 5.42 -14.90
CA GLU A 75 6.89 5.97 -14.61
C GLU A 75 6.81 7.30 -13.83
N ASP A 76 5.81 8.12 -14.16
CA ASP A 76 5.64 9.47 -13.62
C ASP A 76 5.14 9.49 -12.17
N ASP A 77 4.53 8.39 -11.72
CA ASP A 77 3.95 8.31 -10.38
C ASP A 77 5.00 7.95 -9.33
N TYR A 78 4.92 8.67 -8.21
CA TYR A 78 5.72 8.39 -7.04
C TYR A 78 5.00 7.40 -6.12
N PHE A 79 5.69 6.29 -5.84
CA PHE A 79 5.25 5.28 -4.90
C PHE A 79 6.31 5.07 -3.83
N ASP A 80 5.85 4.92 -2.59
CA ASP A 80 6.64 4.46 -1.46
C ASP A 80 6.09 3.12 -0.98
N THR A 81 6.98 2.15 -0.80
CA THR A 81 6.62 0.80 -0.35
C THR A 81 7.25 0.54 0.99
N LYS A 82 6.45 0.11 1.96
CA LYS A 82 7.01 -0.28 3.27
C LYS A 82 7.62 -1.68 3.22
N SER A 83 8.43 -1.99 4.23
CA SER A 83 8.87 -3.36 4.49
C SER A 83 7.66 -4.28 4.66
N LEU A 84 7.82 -5.57 4.34
CA LEU A 84 6.76 -6.55 4.53
C LEU A 84 6.51 -6.79 6.03
N ILE A 85 5.35 -6.34 6.51
CA ILE A 85 5.00 -6.35 7.93
C ILE A 85 4.21 -7.60 8.26
N LEU A 86 4.50 -8.20 9.41
CA LEU A 86 3.78 -9.33 9.96
C LEU A 86 2.76 -8.83 10.98
N GLY A 87 1.51 -9.28 10.83
CA GLY A 87 0.45 -8.98 11.78
C GLY A 87 -0.54 -10.13 11.87
N LYS A 88 -1.25 -10.24 13.00
CA LYS A 88 -2.31 -11.23 13.17
C LYS A 88 -3.65 -10.62 12.77
N VAL A 89 -4.27 -11.16 11.73
CA VAL A 89 -5.55 -10.69 11.18
C VAL A 89 -6.46 -11.90 10.97
N SER A 90 -7.71 -11.80 11.43
CA SER A 90 -8.72 -12.87 11.29
C SER A 90 -8.30 -14.24 11.85
N GLY A 91 -7.43 -14.25 12.85
CA GLY A 91 -6.90 -15.48 13.45
C GLY A 91 -5.64 -16.03 12.78
N TYR A 92 -5.27 -15.55 11.58
CA TYR A 92 -4.07 -15.94 10.86
C TYR A 92 -2.91 -14.99 11.14
N GLN A 93 -1.70 -15.51 11.18
CA GLN A 93 -0.51 -14.72 10.92
C GLN A 93 -0.56 -14.29 9.44
N SER A 94 -0.26 -13.03 9.18
CA SER A 94 -0.46 -12.44 7.85
C SER A 94 0.63 -11.46 7.49
N LEU A 95 0.91 -11.43 6.19
CA LEU A 95 1.83 -10.52 5.56
C LEU A 95 1.06 -9.29 5.07
N ARG A 96 1.37 -8.12 5.63
CA ARG A 96 0.83 -6.83 5.22
C ARG A 96 1.70 -6.23 4.13
N ILE A 97 1.06 -5.83 3.03
CA ILE A 97 1.67 -5.05 1.97
C ILE A 97 1.03 -3.66 1.99
N ASP A 98 1.89 -2.64 2.10
CA ASP A 98 1.52 -1.22 2.04
C ASP A 98 2.23 -0.58 0.84
N VAL A 99 1.45 -0.06 -0.11
CA VAL A 99 1.94 0.81 -1.19
C VAL A 99 1.28 2.17 -1.02
N CYS A 100 2.09 3.19 -0.75
CA CYS A 100 1.67 4.58 -0.69
C CYS A 100 1.94 5.24 -2.04
N MET A 101 0.96 5.95 -2.58
CA MET A 101 1.07 6.72 -3.82
C MET A 101 0.85 8.19 -3.48
N GLU A 102 1.66 9.09 -4.05
CA GLU A 102 1.39 10.52 -3.95
C GLU A 102 0.04 10.85 -4.62
N ASP A 103 -0.79 11.64 -3.96
CA ASP A 103 -2.15 11.92 -4.42
C ASP A 103 -2.32 13.39 -4.80
N TRP A 104 -3.24 13.65 -5.74
CA TRP A 104 -3.76 14.98 -6.05
C TRP A 104 -5.14 14.84 -6.71
N TYR A 105 -5.95 15.91 -6.65
CA TYR A 105 -7.35 15.85 -7.04
C TYR A 105 -7.57 15.40 -8.50
N GLY A 106 -8.41 14.37 -8.69
CA GLY A 106 -8.74 13.84 -10.01
C GLY A 106 -7.64 12.98 -10.63
N HIS A 107 -6.55 12.73 -9.90
CA HIS A 107 -5.50 11.84 -10.36
C HIS A 107 -6.03 10.40 -10.44
N LYS A 108 -5.99 9.82 -11.64
CA LYS A 108 -6.40 8.44 -11.85
C LYS A 108 -5.40 7.52 -11.18
N LYS A 109 -5.88 6.75 -10.21
CA LYS A 109 -5.10 5.80 -9.44
C LYS A 109 -5.00 4.45 -10.17
N PRO A 110 -3.85 3.75 -10.13
CA PRO A 110 -3.73 2.42 -10.72
C PRO A 110 -4.66 1.43 -10.04
N GLU A 111 -5.55 0.85 -10.82
CA GLU A 111 -6.49 -0.20 -10.38
C GLU A 111 -5.83 -1.59 -10.32
N VAL A 112 -4.59 -1.72 -10.78
CA VAL A 112 -3.84 -2.97 -10.75
C VAL A 112 -2.42 -2.70 -10.25
N LEU A 113 -2.03 -3.39 -9.18
CA LEU A 113 -0.69 -3.34 -8.62
C LEU A 113 -0.04 -4.72 -8.71
N THR A 114 1.22 -4.76 -9.14
CA THR A 114 1.99 -6.00 -9.28
C THR A 114 3.20 -5.98 -8.37
N HIS A 115 3.42 -7.08 -7.67
CA HIS A 115 4.57 -7.31 -6.83
C HIS A 115 5.23 -8.63 -7.19
N LYS A 116 6.53 -8.72 -6.97
CA LYS A 116 7.29 -9.96 -7.06
C LYS A 116 7.82 -10.30 -5.67
N LEU A 117 7.62 -11.55 -5.25
CA LEU A 117 8.07 -12.05 -3.96
C LEU A 117 8.75 -13.41 -4.15
N ALA A 118 10.01 -13.53 -3.73
CA ALA A 118 10.63 -14.82 -3.50
C ALA A 118 10.82 -15.02 -2.00
N CYS A 119 10.33 -16.12 -1.46
CA CYS A 119 10.48 -16.45 -0.05
C CYS A 119 10.35 -17.97 0.17
N LYS A 120 11.48 -18.64 0.40
CA LYS A 120 11.54 -20.09 0.58
C LYS A 120 10.70 -20.61 1.74
N HIS A 121 10.57 -19.82 2.80
CA HIS A 121 9.76 -20.21 3.95
C HIS A 121 8.28 -20.33 3.55
N ILE A 122 7.75 -19.31 2.87
CA ILE A 122 6.36 -19.23 2.41
C ILE A 122 6.11 -20.26 1.30
N PHE A 123 6.83 -20.15 0.18
CA PHE A 123 6.53 -20.91 -1.04
C PHE A 123 7.18 -22.29 -1.08
N GLY A 124 8.16 -22.57 -0.22
CA GLY A 124 8.89 -23.84 -0.23
C GLY A 124 9.96 -23.95 -1.32
N ASP A 125 10.12 -22.95 -2.18
CA ASP A 125 11.16 -22.89 -3.21
C ASP A 125 11.80 -21.48 -3.31
N GLU A 126 12.78 -21.34 -4.19
CA GLU A 126 13.49 -20.05 -4.39
C GLU A 126 13.00 -19.29 -5.63
N LYS A 127 11.84 -19.65 -6.18
CA LYS A 127 11.27 -18.95 -7.32
C LYS A 127 10.71 -17.60 -6.89
N VAL A 128 10.63 -16.71 -7.87
CA VAL A 128 9.94 -15.43 -7.74
C VAL A 128 8.49 -15.65 -8.12
N HIS A 129 7.58 -15.41 -7.18
CA HIS A 129 6.14 -15.48 -7.37
C HIS A 129 5.58 -14.08 -7.64
N THR A 130 4.55 -13.99 -8.47
CA THR A 130 3.92 -12.73 -8.85
C THR A 130 2.61 -12.55 -8.10
N ILE A 131 2.49 -11.47 -7.34
CA ILE A 131 1.29 -11.10 -6.60
C ILE A 131 0.63 -9.92 -7.33
N VAL A 132 -0.62 -10.06 -7.75
CA VAL A 132 -1.37 -9.00 -8.42
C VAL A 132 -2.62 -8.69 -7.61
N SER A 133 -2.77 -7.42 -7.21
CA SER A 133 -3.98 -6.92 -6.55
C SER A 133 -4.76 -6.00 -7.48
N TYR A 134 -6.08 -6.21 -7.52
CA TYR A 134 -7.01 -5.45 -8.36
C TYR A 134 -7.93 -4.63 -7.47
N TRP A 135 -8.04 -3.35 -7.78
CA TRP A 135 -8.70 -2.35 -6.97
C TRP A 135 -9.81 -1.68 -7.76
N LYS A 136 -10.90 -1.38 -7.08
CA LYS A 136 -11.99 -0.58 -7.60
C LYS A 136 -12.06 0.72 -6.82
N PHE A 137 -12.10 1.83 -7.55
CA PHE A 137 -12.27 3.16 -6.97
C PHE A 137 -13.70 3.65 -7.05
N ASP A 138 -14.08 4.51 -6.11
CA ASP A 138 -15.26 5.35 -6.27
C ASP A 138 -15.02 6.44 -7.34
N THR A 139 -16.08 7.14 -7.75
CA THR A 139 -16.04 8.10 -8.87
C THR A 139 -15.01 9.22 -8.70
N ASP A 140 -14.64 9.53 -7.45
CA ASP A 140 -13.69 10.58 -7.09
C ASP A 140 -12.29 10.05 -6.70
N TYR A 141 -12.03 8.74 -6.82
CA TYR A 141 -10.78 8.08 -6.41
C TYR A 141 -10.38 8.32 -4.94
N ARG A 142 -11.36 8.43 -4.04
CA ARG A 142 -11.17 8.63 -2.59
C ARG A 142 -11.10 7.30 -1.84
N GLU A 143 -11.94 6.35 -2.22
CA GLU A 143 -11.98 5.01 -1.62
C GLU A 143 -11.50 3.96 -2.63
N ALA A 144 -10.68 3.03 -2.16
CA ALA A 144 -10.24 1.87 -2.93
C ALA A 144 -10.73 0.59 -2.25
N GLU A 145 -11.36 -0.28 -3.01
CA GLU A 145 -11.78 -1.61 -2.59
C GLU A 145 -10.92 -2.65 -3.29
N LEU A 146 -10.28 -3.54 -2.53
CA LEU A 146 -9.62 -4.71 -3.11
C LEU A 146 -10.70 -5.68 -3.58
N ILE A 147 -10.82 -5.89 -4.89
CA ILE A 147 -11.88 -6.72 -5.49
C ILE A 147 -11.38 -8.08 -5.95
N ARG A 148 -10.06 -8.23 -6.16
CA ARG A 148 -9.46 -9.50 -6.61
C ARG A 148 -7.98 -9.52 -6.23
N LEU A 149 -7.47 -10.70 -5.92
CA LEU A 149 -6.04 -10.93 -5.70
C LEU A 149 -5.62 -12.25 -6.32
N THR A 150 -4.48 -12.25 -7.02
CA THR A 150 -3.91 -13.46 -7.60
C THR A 150 -2.46 -13.63 -7.19
N ILE A 151 -2.03 -14.88 -7.02
CA ILE A 151 -0.62 -15.27 -6.93
C ILE A 151 -0.34 -16.26 -8.04
N ASP A 152 0.63 -15.94 -8.91
CA ASP A 152 0.95 -16.68 -10.13
C ASP A 152 -0.31 -17.01 -10.96
N ASP A 153 -1.12 -15.99 -11.20
CA ASP A 153 -2.41 -16.05 -11.91
C ASP A 153 -3.50 -16.93 -11.26
N VAL A 154 -3.23 -17.51 -10.07
CA VAL A 154 -4.22 -18.25 -9.27
C VAL A 154 -4.93 -17.28 -8.33
N GLU A 155 -6.25 -17.23 -8.43
CA GLU A 155 -7.08 -16.36 -7.60
C GLU A 155 -7.14 -16.84 -6.14
N SER A 156 -6.95 -15.90 -5.22
CA SER A 156 -7.05 -16.14 -3.78
C SER A 156 -8.34 -15.53 -3.24
N PRO A 157 -9.15 -16.28 -2.47
CA PRO A 157 -10.37 -15.75 -1.87
C PRO A 157 -10.05 -14.59 -0.91
N ILE A 158 -10.77 -13.49 -1.07
CA ILE A 158 -10.76 -12.37 -0.12
C ILE A 158 -11.75 -12.72 0.99
N LEU A 159 -11.29 -12.69 2.24
CA LEU A 159 -12.11 -13.08 3.39
C LEU A 159 -13.13 -11.98 3.70
N GLU A 160 -14.41 -12.35 3.66
CA GLU A 160 -15.53 -11.49 4.02
C GLU A 160 -15.65 -11.32 5.55
N GLY A 161 -16.23 -10.19 6.00
CA GLY A 161 -16.53 -9.95 7.42
C GLY A 161 -15.50 -9.13 8.20
N PHE A 162 -14.48 -8.60 7.52
CA PHE A 162 -13.49 -7.68 8.09
C PHE A 162 -13.65 -6.27 7.54
N ASP A 163 -13.06 -5.31 8.24
CA ASP A 163 -13.07 -3.91 7.84
C ASP A 163 -12.56 -3.75 6.40
N LYS A 164 -13.36 -3.09 5.54
CA LYS A 164 -13.05 -2.82 4.13
C LYS A 164 -11.70 -2.12 3.94
N PHE A 165 -11.20 -1.44 4.98
CA PHE A 165 -9.90 -0.77 4.98
C PHE A 165 -8.70 -1.72 5.22
N TYR A 166 -8.95 -2.98 5.59
CA TYR A 166 -7.93 -3.98 5.90
C TYR A 166 -8.26 -5.34 5.25
N PRO A 167 -8.47 -5.39 3.92
CA PRO A 167 -8.83 -6.64 3.24
C PRO A 167 -7.73 -7.68 3.39
N GLN A 168 -8.13 -8.94 3.57
CA GLN A 168 -7.22 -10.08 3.70
C GLN A 168 -7.57 -11.14 2.66
N ALA A 169 -6.57 -11.56 1.89
CA ALA A 169 -6.69 -12.73 1.00
C ALA A 169 -6.10 -13.97 1.68
N LEU A 170 -6.78 -15.10 1.52
CA LEU A 170 -6.31 -16.40 1.98
C LEU A 170 -5.69 -17.16 0.81
N VAL A 171 -4.37 -17.30 0.83
CA VAL A 171 -3.58 -17.97 -0.19
C VAL A 171 -3.38 -19.42 0.22
N SER A 172 -3.92 -20.36 -0.56
CA SER A 172 -3.64 -21.78 -0.39
C SER A 172 -2.50 -22.19 -1.31
N LEU A 173 -1.44 -22.75 -0.72
CA LEU A 173 -0.28 -23.24 -1.44
C LEU A 173 -0.28 -24.77 -1.47
N ASP A 174 0.21 -25.31 -2.58
CA ASP A 174 0.24 -26.72 -2.89
C ASP A 174 1.36 -27.49 -2.16
N LYS A 175 1.61 -27.12 -0.90
CA LYS A 175 2.68 -27.64 -0.04
C LYS A 175 2.16 -28.70 0.94
#